data_AF-A0A7S1MJR4-F1
#
_entry.id   AF-A0A7S1MJR4-F1
#
_cell.length_a   1.000
_cell.length_b   1.000
_cell.length_c   1.000
_cell.angle_alpha   90.00
_cell.angle_beta   90.00
_cell.angle_gamma   90.00
#
_symmetry.space_group_name_H-M   'P 1'
#
loop_
_entity.id
_entity.type
_entity.pdbx_description
1 polymer ?
#
loop_
_entity_poly.entity_id
_entity_poly.type
_entity_poly.pdbx_seq_one_letter_code
_entity_poly.pdbx_strand_id
1 'polypeptide(L)'
;HCIAEAPGYGPLPSVKTDAWALGSFDPDACAEAETSYPSDSDSSAEDEEGARASSTSPLDRMPRWVRCPGAIESLEPRWVPLPRGLDSGLLPPAAPAWAPAEPAVLPDFPALYSAAAPGSGPALPPASHGCAANPPRDPSALARAAARGRGITEEGPRPLSKSGLIVRAWNRRARVTWTVDAKKLQSKDQVIVSPRFHLDVGRRPVPFKMMVCPKTVSERRGGHCFRKAKGVGFVQLKCEDAGGGDVPHMSLTFKVSVGRQPPRGPVRHDFAQESVAGLPEGQRHWDFAEEVDRARQTLTVEIEVGGP
;
A
#
# COMPACT_ATOMS: atom_id res chain seq x y z
N HIS A 1 -5.61 -35.69 -43.65
CA HIS A 1 -5.27 -34.25 -43.70
C HIS A 1 -6.53 -33.51 -44.13
N CYS A 2 -7.30 -32.99 -43.18
CA CYS A 2 -8.48 -32.16 -43.45
C CYS A 2 -8.19 -30.77 -42.90
N ILE A 3 -8.09 -29.79 -43.80
CA ILE A 3 -7.90 -28.38 -43.47
C ILE A 3 -9.29 -27.78 -43.42
N ALA A 4 -9.71 -27.30 -42.25
CA ALA A 4 -10.95 -26.55 -42.07
C ALA A 4 -10.65 -25.06 -42.32
N GLU A 5 -11.33 -24.47 -43.30
CA GLU A 5 -11.30 -23.05 -43.61
C GLU A 5 -12.04 -22.23 -42.54
N ALA A 6 -11.46 -21.10 -42.14
CA ALA A 6 -12.05 -20.15 -41.21
C ALA A 6 -13.03 -19.19 -41.93
N PRO A 7 -14.14 -18.78 -41.31
CA PRO A 7 -15.08 -17.83 -41.90
C PRO A 7 -14.52 -16.40 -41.89
N GLY A 8 -14.65 -15.72 -43.04
CA GLY A 8 -14.17 -14.36 -43.28
C GLY A 8 -14.90 -13.31 -42.45
N TYR A 9 -14.11 -12.36 -41.91
CA TYR A 9 -14.61 -11.15 -41.26
C TYR A 9 -15.02 -10.11 -42.32
N GLY A 10 -16.29 -9.69 -42.30
CA GLY A 10 -16.79 -8.56 -43.08
C GLY A 10 -16.36 -7.20 -42.51
N PRO A 11 -16.42 -6.12 -43.31
CA PRO A 11 -15.93 -4.80 -42.93
C PRO A 11 -16.82 -4.11 -41.89
N LEU A 12 -16.16 -3.46 -40.92
CA LEU A 12 -16.80 -2.69 -39.85
C LEU A 12 -17.44 -1.39 -40.38
N PRO A 13 -18.59 -0.95 -39.83
CA PRO A 13 -19.21 0.31 -40.21
C PRO A 13 -18.42 1.51 -39.68
N SER A 14 -18.24 2.51 -40.57
CA SER A 14 -17.64 3.80 -40.27
C SER A 14 -18.51 4.60 -39.29
N VAL A 15 -17.96 4.91 -38.13
CA VAL A 15 -18.59 5.78 -37.12
C VAL A 15 -18.27 7.24 -37.48
N LYS A 16 -19.31 8.01 -37.79
CA LYS A 16 -19.23 9.46 -37.95
C LYS A 16 -18.96 10.12 -36.60
N THR A 17 -17.91 10.92 -36.55
CA THR A 17 -17.59 11.82 -35.43
C THR A 17 -18.38 13.12 -35.61
N ASP A 18 -19.39 13.34 -34.76
CA ASP A 18 -20.05 14.63 -34.64
C ASP A 18 -19.18 15.57 -33.78
N ALA A 19 -18.80 16.69 -34.39
CA ALA A 19 -18.04 17.77 -33.79
C ALA A 19 -18.93 18.57 -32.83
N TRP A 20 -18.56 18.59 -31.55
CA TRP A 20 -19.17 19.48 -30.56
C TRP A 20 -18.49 20.84 -30.61
N ALA A 21 -19.27 21.88 -30.91
CA ALA A 21 -18.86 23.27 -30.90
C ALA A 21 -18.46 23.71 -29.49
N LEU A 22 -17.24 24.27 -29.37
CA LEU A 22 -16.76 24.93 -28.16
C LEU A 22 -17.52 26.25 -27.97
N GLY A 23 -18.33 26.31 -26.91
CA GLY A 23 -18.86 27.56 -26.38
C GLY A 23 -17.76 28.35 -25.67
N SER A 24 -17.68 29.64 -25.99
CA SER A 24 -16.76 30.63 -25.42
C SER A 24 -16.83 30.68 -23.89
N PHE A 25 -15.65 30.70 -23.27
CA PHE A 25 -15.47 30.83 -21.82
C PHE A 25 -15.08 32.29 -21.53
N ASP A 26 -15.91 32.98 -20.74
CA ASP A 26 -15.69 34.35 -20.26
C ASP A 26 -14.72 34.34 -19.06
N PRO A 27 -13.57 35.03 -19.11
CA PRO A 27 -12.57 35.00 -18.03
C PRO A 27 -12.70 36.10 -16.95
N ASP A 28 -13.73 36.96 -16.94
CA ASP A 28 -13.74 38.20 -16.11
C ASP A 28 -14.74 38.23 -14.93
N ALA A 29 -14.94 37.12 -14.21
CA ALA A 29 -15.82 37.12 -13.03
C ALA A 29 -15.17 36.47 -11.79
N CYS A 30 -14.18 37.13 -11.20
CA CYS A 30 -13.79 36.92 -9.80
C CYS A 30 -13.09 38.19 -9.28
N ALA A 31 -13.90 39.18 -8.90
CA ALA A 31 -13.47 40.34 -8.13
C ALA A 31 -13.99 40.21 -6.68
N GLU A 32 -13.05 40.38 -5.76
CA GLU A 32 -13.18 40.93 -4.40
C GLU A 32 -13.87 40.10 -3.30
N ALA A 33 -13.03 39.52 -2.43
CA ALA A 33 -13.32 39.40 -1.01
C ALA A 33 -12.01 39.59 -0.23
N GLU A 34 -11.67 40.85 0.01
CA GLU A 34 -10.68 41.23 1.03
C GLU A 34 -11.24 40.90 2.41
N THR A 35 -10.59 40.02 3.15
CA THR A 35 -10.78 39.89 4.59
C THR A 35 -9.51 40.37 5.28
N SER A 36 -9.66 41.50 5.97
CA SER A 36 -8.67 42.16 6.83
C SER A 36 -8.15 41.21 7.92
N TYR A 37 -6.83 41.11 8.04
CA TYR A 37 -6.16 40.59 9.23
C TYR A 37 -5.84 41.75 10.18
N PRO A 38 -6.21 41.69 11.47
CA PRO A 38 -5.70 42.62 12.46
C PRO A 38 -4.25 42.27 12.81
N SER A 39 -3.37 43.24 12.57
CA SER A 39 -2.01 43.30 13.08
C SER A 39 -2.06 43.77 14.53
N ASP A 40 -1.68 42.91 15.47
CA ASP A 40 -1.35 43.33 16.83
C ASP A 40 0.16 43.27 17.02
N SER A 41 0.71 44.48 17.16
CA SER A 41 2.09 44.79 17.48
C SER A 41 2.30 44.81 19.00
N ASP A 42 3.53 44.47 19.37
CA ASP A 42 4.31 45.07 20.45
C ASP A 42 3.91 44.85 21.92
N SER A 43 4.77 44.13 22.64
CA SER A 43 5.13 44.49 24.01
C SER A 43 6.57 44.04 24.28
N SER A 44 7.39 45.07 24.37
CA SER A 44 8.82 45.08 24.62
C SER A 44 9.17 44.85 26.11
N ALA A 45 10.46 44.52 26.35
CA ALA A 45 11.29 45.00 27.47
C ALA A 45 11.00 44.47 28.91
N GLU A 46 11.93 44.14 29.81
CA GLU A 46 13.38 43.93 29.90
C GLU A 46 13.59 43.02 31.13
N ASP A 47 14.71 42.29 31.23
CA ASP A 47 15.58 42.35 32.42
C ASP A 47 16.83 41.48 32.21
N GLU A 48 17.97 42.16 32.29
CA GLU A 48 19.32 41.59 32.33
C GLU A 48 19.54 40.81 33.65
N GLU A 49 20.46 39.84 33.65
CA GLU A 49 21.75 39.96 34.36
C GLU A 49 22.50 38.61 34.46
N GLY A 50 23.67 38.57 33.80
CA GLY A 50 24.91 38.03 34.38
C GLY A 50 25.10 36.52 34.54
N ALA A 51 25.75 35.87 33.57
CA ALA A 51 26.78 34.87 33.87
C ALA A 51 27.79 34.67 32.73
N ARG A 52 29.06 34.78 33.11
CA ARG A 52 30.28 34.68 32.30
C ARG A 52 30.47 33.33 31.59
N ALA A 53 31.15 33.43 30.45
CA ALA A 53 32.12 32.49 29.87
C ALA A 53 31.60 31.12 29.41
N SER A 54 31.60 30.90 28.09
CA SER A 54 32.60 30.07 27.41
C SER A 54 32.17 29.86 25.95
N SER A 55 32.97 30.40 25.04
CA SER A 55 32.87 30.15 23.60
C SER A 55 33.27 28.70 23.32
N THR A 56 32.30 27.85 22.97
CA THR A 56 32.54 26.59 22.25
C THR A 56 31.45 26.39 21.19
N SER A 57 31.91 26.23 19.95
CA SER A 57 31.11 26.10 18.73
C SER A 57 30.25 24.81 18.74
N PRO A 58 29.00 24.83 18.22
CA PRO A 58 28.10 23.65 18.22
C PRO A 58 28.44 22.53 17.23
N LEU A 59 29.64 22.51 16.63
CA LEU A 59 29.99 21.55 15.58
C LEU A 59 30.70 20.26 16.06
N ASP A 60 30.83 20.02 17.36
CA ASP A 60 31.69 18.94 17.89
C ASP A 60 30.98 17.82 18.68
N ARG A 61 29.75 17.46 18.29
CA ARG A 61 29.11 16.19 18.71
C ARG A 61 28.32 15.54 17.58
N MET A 62 29.05 14.94 16.64
CA MET A 62 28.52 13.86 15.80
C MET A 62 29.49 12.67 15.78
N PRO A 63 29.01 11.42 15.95
CA PRO A 63 29.86 10.25 15.89
C PRO A 63 30.34 9.98 14.46
N ARG A 64 31.65 9.78 14.32
CA ARG A 64 32.36 9.42 13.09
C ARG A 64 32.04 7.99 12.66
N TRP A 65 31.33 7.81 11.54
CA TRP A 65 31.54 6.69 10.62
C TRP A 65 31.27 7.12 9.16
N VAL A 66 32.33 6.98 8.34
CA VAL A 66 32.44 6.89 6.87
C VAL A 66 31.98 8.08 6.00
N ARG A 67 32.95 8.97 5.71
CA ARG A 67 33.05 9.68 4.41
C ARG A 67 33.57 8.69 3.37
N CYS A 68 32.85 8.50 2.27
CA CYS A 68 33.42 8.06 1.00
C CYS A 68 33.46 9.28 0.06
N PRO A 69 34.64 9.75 -0.39
CA PRO A 69 34.76 10.56 -1.59
C PRO A 69 35.14 9.65 -2.76
N GLY A 70 34.30 9.59 -3.78
CA GLY A 70 34.61 8.82 -4.98
C GLY A 70 33.58 9.08 -6.05
N ALA A 71 33.91 10.00 -6.95
CA ALA A 71 33.18 10.29 -8.17
C ALA A 71 32.92 8.99 -8.95
N ILE A 72 31.69 8.81 -9.44
CA ILE A 72 31.40 7.85 -10.48
C ILE A 72 31.05 8.66 -11.71
N GLU A 73 32.05 8.80 -12.58
CA GLU A 73 31.84 9.19 -13.96
C GLU A 73 30.84 8.25 -14.62
N SER A 74 29.96 8.88 -15.37
CA SER A 74 29.05 8.28 -16.32
C SER A 74 29.81 7.34 -17.27
N LEU A 75 29.54 6.04 -17.18
CA LEU A 75 29.94 5.07 -18.20
C LEU A 75 28.68 4.42 -18.74
N GLU A 76 28.32 4.82 -19.95
CA GLU A 76 27.31 4.14 -20.77
C GLU A 76 27.72 2.67 -21.02
N PRO A 77 26.76 1.73 -21.05
CA PRO A 77 27.06 0.36 -21.40
C PRO A 77 27.34 0.24 -22.91
N ARG A 78 28.64 0.24 -23.27
CA ARG A 78 29.12 -0.23 -24.57
C ARG A 78 28.91 -1.74 -24.67
N TRP A 79 28.03 -2.16 -25.58
CA TRP A 79 27.91 -3.55 -26.00
C TRP A 79 29.20 -3.99 -26.69
N VAL A 80 29.90 -4.97 -26.10
CA VAL A 80 31.02 -5.66 -26.76
C VAL A 80 30.46 -6.91 -27.46
N PRO A 81 30.68 -7.10 -28.77
CA PRO A 81 30.29 -8.33 -29.44
C PRO A 81 31.21 -9.48 -29.03
N LEU A 82 30.60 -10.61 -28.63
CA LEU A 82 31.30 -11.87 -28.38
C LEU A 82 31.98 -12.37 -29.65
N PRO A 83 33.26 -12.81 -29.60
CA PRO A 83 33.88 -13.51 -30.71
C PRO A 83 33.24 -14.90 -30.86
N ARG A 84 32.80 -15.18 -32.09
CA ARG A 84 32.50 -16.53 -32.56
C ARG A 84 33.82 -17.22 -32.91
N GLY A 85 34.01 -18.44 -32.41
CA GLY A 85 34.87 -19.41 -33.08
C GLY A 85 35.66 -20.31 -32.14
N LEU A 86 35.48 -21.61 -32.36
CA LEU A 86 36.37 -22.74 -32.03
C LEU A 86 36.40 -23.12 -30.52
N ASP A 87 36.40 -24.38 -30.12
CA ASP A 87 36.73 -25.60 -30.83
C ASP A 87 36.06 -26.81 -30.16
N SER A 88 36.06 -27.91 -30.92
CA SER A 88 35.52 -29.20 -30.54
C SER A 88 36.39 -29.90 -29.50
N GLY A 89 35.74 -30.67 -28.62
CA GLY A 89 36.34 -31.82 -27.95
C GLY A 89 36.97 -31.52 -26.60
N LEU A 90 36.34 -32.05 -25.55
CA LEU A 90 36.92 -32.98 -24.57
C LEU A 90 35.86 -33.29 -23.52
N LEU A 91 35.37 -34.52 -23.56
CA LEU A 91 34.56 -35.14 -22.51
C LEU A 91 35.38 -35.23 -21.21
N PRO A 92 34.87 -34.76 -20.06
CA PRO A 92 35.39 -35.20 -18.78
C PRO A 92 34.87 -36.62 -18.43
N PRO A 93 35.68 -37.44 -17.74
CA PRO A 93 35.34 -38.83 -17.40
C PRO A 93 34.24 -38.94 -16.34
N ALA A 94 33.54 -40.07 -16.41
CA ALA A 94 32.45 -40.49 -15.54
C ALA A 94 32.77 -40.36 -14.04
N ALA A 95 31.84 -39.74 -13.30
CA ALA A 95 31.84 -39.75 -11.85
C ALA A 95 31.40 -41.13 -11.30
N PRO A 96 31.97 -41.59 -10.17
CA PRO A 96 31.66 -42.90 -9.60
C PRO A 96 30.32 -42.94 -8.86
N ALA A 97 29.85 -44.17 -8.73
CA ALA A 97 28.60 -44.62 -8.16
C ALA A 97 28.26 -44.02 -6.78
N TRP A 98 26.98 -43.66 -6.66
CA TRP A 98 26.21 -43.51 -5.43
C TRP A 98 26.56 -44.61 -4.40
N ALA A 99 27.08 -44.20 -3.25
CA ALA A 99 27.06 -44.99 -2.02
C ALA A 99 25.91 -44.49 -1.14
N PRO A 100 25.09 -45.35 -0.53
CA PRO A 100 24.08 -44.91 0.41
C PRO A 100 24.75 -44.43 1.72
N ALA A 101 24.43 -43.21 2.12
CA ALA A 101 24.84 -42.66 3.41
C ALA A 101 24.18 -43.44 4.56
N GLU A 102 24.99 -43.84 5.54
CA GLU A 102 24.53 -44.36 6.83
C GLU A 102 23.69 -43.31 7.59
N PRO A 103 22.61 -43.72 8.28
CA PRO A 103 21.88 -42.82 9.16
C PRO A 103 22.68 -42.54 10.43
N ALA A 104 23.02 -41.27 10.65
CA ALA A 104 23.58 -40.79 11.91
C ALA A 104 22.57 -41.02 13.06
N VAL A 105 23.01 -41.79 14.05
CA VAL A 105 22.34 -41.97 15.35
C VAL A 105 22.37 -40.63 16.10
N LEU A 106 21.19 -40.06 16.37
CA LEU A 106 21.03 -38.89 17.24
C LEU A 106 21.23 -39.30 18.70
N PRO A 107 21.96 -38.51 19.52
CA PRO A 107 21.98 -38.71 20.96
C PRO A 107 20.65 -38.28 21.59
N ASP A 108 20.17 -39.16 22.47
CA ASP A 108 19.00 -39.04 23.33
C ASP A 108 19.16 -37.81 24.27
N PHE A 109 18.26 -36.84 24.16
CA PHE A 109 18.20 -35.71 25.10
C PHE A 109 17.13 -36.00 26.16
N PRO A 110 17.47 -35.99 27.46
CA PRO A 110 16.50 -36.28 28.51
C PRO A 110 15.47 -35.14 28.62
N ALA A 111 14.21 -35.54 28.55
CA ALA A 111 13.05 -34.69 28.85
C ALA A 111 13.10 -34.20 30.30
N LEU A 112 13.51 -32.94 30.49
CA LEU A 112 13.27 -32.24 31.75
C LEU A 112 11.83 -31.72 31.76
N TYR A 113 10.98 -32.51 32.42
CA TYR A 113 9.68 -32.11 32.95
C TYR A 113 9.83 -30.80 33.74
N SER A 114 9.21 -29.72 33.26
CA SER A 114 9.00 -28.52 34.06
C SER A 114 7.59 -28.58 34.63
N ALA A 115 7.52 -28.88 35.93
CA ALA A 115 6.29 -28.95 36.70
C ALA A 115 5.67 -27.55 36.83
N ALA A 116 4.41 -27.43 36.43
CA ALA A 116 3.59 -26.25 36.65
C ALA A 116 3.25 -26.13 38.15
N ALA A 117 3.66 -25.02 38.76
CA ALA A 117 3.18 -24.60 40.07
C ALA A 117 1.86 -23.81 39.92
N PRO A 118 0.82 -24.10 40.72
CA PRO A 118 -0.39 -23.28 40.78
C PRO A 118 -0.13 -22.04 41.64
N GLY A 119 0.18 -20.92 40.99
CA GLY A 119 0.34 -19.61 41.62
C GLY A 119 -1.01 -18.90 41.77
N SER A 120 -1.41 -18.69 43.02
CA SER A 120 -2.57 -17.95 43.48
C SER A 120 -2.69 -16.55 42.87
N GLY A 121 -3.81 -16.27 42.21
CA GLY A 121 -4.16 -14.92 41.75
C GLY A 121 -4.75 -14.06 42.89
N PRO A 122 -4.41 -12.76 42.98
CA PRO A 122 -4.97 -11.87 43.97
C PRO A 122 -6.42 -11.45 43.63
N ALA A 123 -7.18 -11.25 44.72
CA ALA A 123 -8.60 -10.92 44.75
C ALA A 123 -8.97 -9.61 44.03
N LEU A 124 -10.11 -9.65 43.34
CA LEU A 124 -10.80 -8.49 42.77
C LEU A 124 -11.40 -7.60 43.88
N PRO A 125 -11.34 -6.27 43.77
CA PRO A 125 -12.13 -5.38 44.61
C PRO A 125 -13.60 -5.30 44.13
N PRO A 126 -14.57 -5.05 45.03
CA PRO A 126 -15.97 -4.88 44.67
C PRO A 126 -16.20 -3.55 43.95
N ALA A 127 -16.83 -3.59 42.78
CA ALA A 127 -17.33 -2.42 42.09
C ALA A 127 -18.64 -1.95 42.72
N SER A 128 -18.60 -0.81 43.40
CA SER A 128 -19.76 -0.10 43.92
C SER A 128 -19.86 1.27 43.26
N HIS A 129 -20.65 1.43 42.20
CA HIS A 129 -21.15 2.75 41.78
C HIS A 129 -22.54 2.62 41.16
N GLY A 130 -23.41 3.52 41.62
CA GLY A 130 -24.85 3.44 41.49
C GLY A 130 -25.38 3.70 40.09
N CYS A 131 -26.49 3.02 39.80
CA CYS A 131 -27.40 3.37 38.72
C CYS A 131 -28.09 4.69 39.08
N ALA A 132 -27.64 5.80 38.48
CA ALA A 132 -28.43 7.02 38.41
C ALA A 132 -29.57 6.79 37.41
N ALA A 133 -30.80 6.89 37.91
CA ALA A 133 -32.03 6.80 37.14
C ALA A 133 -32.09 7.90 36.07
N ASN A 134 -32.31 7.51 34.82
CA ASN A 134 -32.74 8.43 33.78
C ASN A 134 -34.19 8.85 34.07
N PRO A 135 -34.55 10.15 33.96
CA PRO A 135 -35.93 10.58 34.06
C PRO A 135 -36.77 10.03 32.89
N PRO A 136 -38.09 9.87 33.09
CA PRO A 136 -39.00 9.35 32.09
C PRO A 136 -39.04 10.25 30.85
N ARG A 137 -38.86 9.65 29.68
CA ARG A 137 -39.11 10.30 28.38
C ARG A 137 -40.61 10.54 28.24
N ASP A 138 -40.96 11.81 28.06
CA ASP A 138 -42.30 12.28 27.73
C ASP A 138 -42.75 11.70 26.36
N PRO A 139 -43.87 10.95 26.28
CA PRO A 139 -44.37 10.39 25.03
C PRO A 139 -45.12 11.39 24.13
N SER A 140 -45.26 12.67 24.51
CA SER A 140 -46.28 13.55 23.92
C SER A 140 -45.80 14.51 22.81
N ALA A 141 -44.73 14.18 22.10
CA ALA A 141 -44.22 14.99 20.97
C ALA A 141 -44.34 14.32 19.58
N LEU A 142 -45.26 13.36 19.43
CA LEU A 142 -45.41 12.53 18.22
C LEU A 142 -46.67 12.83 17.38
N ALA A 143 -47.23 14.03 17.49
CA ALA A 143 -48.39 14.39 16.68
C ALA A 143 -48.31 15.85 16.19
N ARG A 144 -47.79 16.02 14.96
CA ARG A 144 -48.26 16.95 13.91
C ARG A 144 -47.12 17.38 12.99
N ALA A 145 -46.81 16.53 12.01
CA ALA A 145 -46.22 16.96 10.74
C ALA A 145 -46.53 15.94 9.64
N ALA A 146 -47.81 15.57 9.52
CA ALA A 146 -48.33 14.89 8.35
C ALA A 146 -49.17 15.90 7.57
N ALA A 147 -48.60 16.44 6.49
CA ALA A 147 -49.28 16.55 5.20
C ALA A 147 -48.51 17.50 4.23
N ARG A 148 -48.40 17.00 2.99
CA ARG A 148 -48.20 17.73 1.71
C ARG A 148 -46.77 17.90 1.23
N GLY A 149 -46.42 17.04 0.26
CA GLY A 149 -45.31 17.21 -0.65
C GLY A 149 -44.87 15.89 -1.25
N ARG A 150 -45.65 15.33 -2.19
CA ARG A 150 -45.16 14.26 -3.09
C ARG A 150 -44.20 14.90 -4.09
N GLY A 151 -43.01 15.27 -3.61
CA GLY A 151 -41.86 15.60 -4.43
C GLY A 151 -41.23 14.30 -4.88
N ILE A 152 -40.99 14.21 -6.18
CA ILE A 152 -40.17 13.23 -6.88
C ILE A 152 -38.98 12.87 -5.98
N THR A 153 -38.96 11.66 -5.44
CA THR A 153 -37.78 11.10 -4.78
C THR A 153 -36.71 10.99 -5.86
N GLU A 154 -35.88 12.03 -6.01
CA GLU A 154 -34.55 11.85 -6.57
C GLU A 154 -33.95 10.64 -5.85
N GLU A 155 -33.58 9.60 -6.61
CA GLU A 155 -32.72 8.55 -6.09
C GLU A 155 -31.42 9.23 -5.67
N GLY A 156 -31.38 9.65 -4.40
CA GLY A 156 -30.19 10.19 -3.79
C GLY A 156 -29.05 9.21 -4.03
N PRO A 157 -27.85 9.70 -4.41
CA PRO A 157 -26.72 8.85 -4.79
C PRO A 157 -26.55 7.74 -3.77
N ARG A 158 -26.84 6.50 -4.18
CA ARG A 158 -26.78 5.34 -3.31
C ARG A 158 -25.39 5.30 -2.69
N PRO A 159 -25.27 5.18 -1.36
CA PRO A 159 -23.96 5.15 -0.71
C PRO A 159 -23.20 3.93 -1.23
N LEU A 160 -22.17 4.20 -2.05
CA LEU A 160 -21.25 3.22 -2.61
C LEU A 160 -20.32 2.71 -1.49
N SER A 161 -20.88 2.04 -0.49
CA SER A 161 -20.17 1.62 0.72
C SER A 161 -19.32 0.35 0.52
N LYS A 162 -19.20 -0.17 -0.71
CA LYS A 162 -18.41 -1.37 -1.00
C LYS A 162 -17.14 -0.98 -1.75
N SER A 163 -16.01 -1.07 -1.07
CA SER A 163 -14.67 -1.01 -1.67
C SER A 163 -14.62 -1.97 -2.86
N GLY A 164 -14.56 -1.43 -4.08
CA GLY A 164 -14.55 -2.21 -5.31
C GLY A 164 -13.18 -2.82 -5.56
N LEU A 165 -13.13 -4.10 -5.91
CA LEU A 165 -11.93 -4.78 -6.39
C LEU A 165 -12.23 -5.39 -7.75
N ILE A 166 -11.43 -5.04 -8.75
CA ILE A 166 -11.58 -5.51 -10.12
C ILE A 166 -10.26 -6.15 -10.54
N VAL A 167 -10.32 -7.40 -11.01
CA VAL A 167 -9.18 -8.10 -11.58
C VAL A 167 -9.42 -8.25 -13.07
N ARG A 168 -8.47 -7.77 -13.87
CA ARG A 168 -8.46 -7.95 -15.33
C ARG A 168 -7.21 -8.74 -15.68
N ALA A 169 -7.38 -9.93 -16.24
CA ALA A 169 -6.29 -10.76 -16.70
C ALA A 169 -6.29 -10.83 -18.22
N TRP A 170 -5.11 -10.77 -18.83
CA TRP A 170 -4.91 -10.97 -20.27
C TRP A 170 -3.56 -11.62 -20.52
N ASN A 171 -3.57 -12.75 -21.21
CA ASN A 171 -2.37 -13.54 -21.47
C ASN A 171 -1.63 -13.88 -20.16
N ARG A 172 -0.34 -13.51 -20.07
CA ARG A 172 0.51 -13.66 -18.86
C ARG A 172 0.60 -12.39 -18.03
N ARG A 173 -0.37 -11.48 -18.17
CA ARG A 173 -0.43 -10.23 -17.41
C ARG A 173 -1.74 -10.14 -16.67
N ALA A 174 -1.70 -9.47 -15.54
CA ALA A 174 -2.88 -9.15 -14.77
C ALA A 174 -2.80 -7.72 -14.27
N ARG A 175 -3.96 -7.08 -14.16
CA ARG A 175 -4.13 -5.79 -13.53
C ARG A 175 -5.22 -5.89 -12.48
N VAL A 176 -4.86 -5.48 -11.27
CA VAL A 176 -5.74 -5.48 -10.11
C VAL A 176 -5.99 -4.03 -9.74
N THR A 177 -7.23 -3.59 -9.85
CA THR A 177 -7.65 -2.23 -9.50
C THR A 177 -8.51 -2.30 -8.24
N TRP A 178 -8.10 -1.59 -7.19
CA TRP A 178 -8.76 -1.57 -5.90
C TRP A 178 -9.13 -0.15 -5.49
N THR A 179 -10.38 0.06 -5.12
CA THR A 179 -10.92 1.35 -4.68
C THR A 179 -11.07 1.39 -3.15
N VAL A 180 -10.41 2.37 -2.53
CA VAL A 180 -10.40 2.62 -1.09
C VAL A 180 -11.21 3.89 -0.78
N ASP A 181 -12.04 3.85 0.25
CA ASP A 181 -12.77 5.03 0.73
C ASP A 181 -11.79 6.04 1.37
N ALA A 182 -11.86 7.30 0.95
CA ALA A 182 -11.01 8.37 1.46
C ALA A 182 -11.10 8.54 2.99
N LYS A 183 -12.26 8.24 3.60
CA LYS A 183 -12.44 8.31 5.05
C LYS A 183 -11.52 7.34 5.80
N LYS A 184 -11.19 6.19 5.20
CA LYS A 184 -10.25 5.22 5.80
C LYS A 184 -8.84 5.78 5.88
N LEU A 185 -8.44 6.63 4.93
CA LEU A 185 -7.15 7.32 4.92
C LEU A 185 -7.04 8.45 5.97
N GLN A 186 -8.14 8.76 6.67
CA GLN A 186 -8.17 9.71 7.78
C GLN A 186 -8.46 9.03 9.13
N SER A 187 -8.58 7.71 9.12
CA SER A 187 -8.93 6.91 10.30
C SER A 187 -7.72 6.67 11.22
N LYS A 188 -7.98 6.03 12.37
CA LYS A 188 -6.93 5.55 13.29
C LYS A 188 -6.37 4.19 12.89
N ASP A 189 -6.80 3.64 11.74
CA ASP A 189 -6.36 2.33 11.28
C ASP A 189 -4.87 2.36 10.93
N GLN A 190 -4.22 1.22 11.13
CA GLN A 190 -2.79 1.04 10.83
C GLN A 190 -2.56 0.36 9.48
N VAL A 191 -3.55 -0.34 8.95
CA VAL A 191 -3.49 -1.01 7.65
C VAL A 191 -4.90 -1.05 7.09
N ILE A 192 -5.05 -0.78 5.80
CA ILE A 192 -6.28 -1.05 5.04
C ILE A 192 -5.97 -2.21 4.11
N VAL A 193 -6.82 -3.24 4.12
CA VAL A 193 -6.58 -4.49 3.37
C VAL A 193 -7.67 -4.67 2.31
N SER A 194 -7.28 -5.11 1.11
CA SER A 194 -8.22 -5.42 0.03
C SER A 194 -9.00 -6.70 0.32
N PRO A 195 -10.14 -6.92 -0.36
CA PRO A 195 -10.65 -8.28 -0.54
C PRO A 195 -9.56 -9.18 -1.15
N ARG A 196 -9.66 -10.48 -0.87
CA ARG A 196 -8.77 -11.48 -1.47
C ARG A 196 -9.00 -11.58 -2.97
N PHE A 197 -7.92 -11.72 -3.74
CA PHE A 197 -7.96 -12.03 -5.17
C PHE A 197 -6.92 -13.11 -5.51
N HIS A 198 -6.93 -13.60 -6.74
CA HIS A 198 -5.98 -14.60 -7.22
C HIS A 198 -5.16 -14.05 -8.39
N LEU A 199 -3.88 -14.40 -8.43
CA LEU A 199 -2.97 -14.12 -9.53
C LEU A 199 -2.34 -15.44 -9.99
N ASP A 200 -2.14 -15.60 -11.30
CA ASP A 200 -1.48 -16.79 -11.83
C ASP A 200 0.04 -16.70 -11.66
N VAL A 201 0.59 -17.54 -10.78
CA VAL A 201 2.04 -17.70 -10.57
C VAL A 201 2.41 -19.11 -11.01
N GLY A 202 3.25 -19.25 -12.04
CA GLY A 202 3.65 -20.57 -12.54
C GLY A 202 2.48 -21.45 -13.00
N ARG A 203 1.43 -20.85 -13.59
CA ARG A 203 0.15 -21.50 -13.98
C ARG A 203 -0.72 -21.99 -12.82
N ARG A 204 -0.45 -21.54 -11.59
CA ARG A 204 -1.31 -21.80 -10.43
C ARG A 204 -1.94 -20.50 -9.95
N PRO A 205 -3.26 -20.47 -9.69
CA PRO A 205 -3.89 -19.32 -9.09
C PRO A 205 -3.51 -19.25 -7.61
N VAL A 206 -2.72 -18.25 -7.25
CA VAL A 206 -2.24 -18.04 -5.87
C VAL A 206 -3.02 -16.87 -5.25
N PRO A 207 -3.49 -17.01 -4.00
CA PRO A 207 -4.25 -15.95 -3.33
C PRO A 207 -3.37 -14.80 -2.82
N PHE A 208 -3.83 -13.57 -3.09
CA PHE A 208 -3.18 -12.33 -2.69
C PHE A 208 -4.14 -11.33 -2.06
N LYS A 209 -3.55 -10.39 -1.32
CA LYS A 209 -4.19 -9.17 -0.81
C LYS A 209 -3.28 -7.96 -1.03
N MET A 210 -3.88 -6.83 -1.33
CA MET A 210 -3.21 -5.52 -1.28
C MET A 210 -3.37 -4.93 0.11
N MET A 211 -2.32 -4.27 0.59
CA MET A 211 -2.31 -3.57 1.87
C MET A 211 -1.87 -2.14 1.63
N VAL A 212 -2.68 -1.17 2.06
CA VAL A 212 -2.25 0.22 2.18
C VAL A 212 -1.82 0.41 3.63
N CYS A 213 -0.60 0.92 3.82
CA CYS A 213 0.02 1.15 5.12
C CYS A 213 0.40 2.63 5.26
N PRO A 214 0.16 3.29 6.39
CA PRO A 214 0.59 4.66 6.62
C PRO A 214 2.11 4.73 6.84
N LYS A 215 2.70 5.88 6.51
CA LYS A 215 4.10 6.16 6.85
C LYS A 215 4.23 6.27 8.37
N THR A 216 5.22 5.59 8.94
CA THR A 216 5.57 5.75 10.35
C THR A 216 6.07 7.17 10.60
N VAL A 217 5.37 7.93 11.44
CA VAL A 217 5.77 9.31 11.82
C VAL A 217 6.49 9.33 13.17
N SER A 218 6.21 8.36 14.04
CA SER A 218 6.88 8.21 15.34
C SER A 218 6.93 6.75 15.77
N GLU A 219 7.94 6.35 16.51
CA GLU A 219 8.02 5.00 17.12
C GLU A 219 7.13 4.86 18.36
N ARG A 220 6.61 5.98 18.90
CA ARG A 220 5.68 5.96 20.04
C ARG A 220 4.34 5.33 19.65
N ARG A 221 3.62 4.83 20.66
CA ARG A 221 2.29 4.21 20.49
C ARG A 221 1.37 5.06 19.59
N GLY A 222 0.92 4.43 18.51
CA GLY A 222 0.01 5.03 17.54
C GLY A 222 0.69 5.96 16.52
N GLY A 223 2.00 5.90 16.33
CA GLY A 223 2.71 6.62 15.26
C GLY A 223 2.56 6.01 13.86
N HIS A 224 1.91 4.86 13.76
CA HIS A 224 1.70 4.09 12.53
C HIS A 224 0.23 4.11 12.07
N CYS A 225 -0.49 5.23 12.23
CA CYS A 225 -1.88 5.33 11.76
C CYS A 225 -2.06 6.41 10.70
N PHE A 226 -3.03 6.20 9.81
CA PHE A 226 -3.31 7.09 8.69
C PHE A 226 -3.55 8.55 9.11
N ARG A 227 -4.32 8.75 10.19
CA ARG A 227 -4.55 10.09 10.73
C ARG A 227 -3.27 10.83 11.10
N LYS A 228 -2.26 10.15 11.66
CA LYS A 228 -0.98 10.79 12.01
C LYS A 228 -0.05 10.95 10.82
N ALA A 229 -0.13 10.03 9.86
CA ALA A 229 0.68 10.09 8.65
C ALA A 229 0.21 11.16 7.64
N LYS A 230 -0.91 11.84 7.92
CA LYS A 230 -1.47 12.94 7.10
C LYS A 230 -1.66 12.52 5.63
N GLY A 231 -2.13 11.30 5.41
CA GLY A 231 -2.33 10.76 4.06
C GLY A 231 -1.08 10.18 3.40
N VAL A 232 0.12 10.30 3.98
CA VAL A 232 1.33 9.70 3.41
C VAL A 232 1.45 8.23 3.79
N GLY A 233 1.78 7.36 2.84
CA GLY A 233 2.01 5.94 3.14
C GLY A 233 2.52 5.15 1.95
N PHE A 234 2.43 3.82 2.05
CA PHE A 234 2.93 2.88 1.06
C PHE A 234 1.97 1.72 0.83
N VAL A 235 2.17 0.99 -0.26
CA VAL A 235 1.35 -0.13 -0.72
C VAL A 235 2.22 -1.37 -0.72
N GLN A 236 1.66 -2.46 -0.20
CA GLN A 236 2.28 -3.78 -0.20
C GLN A 236 1.34 -4.81 -0.84
N LEU A 237 1.95 -5.83 -1.43
CA LEU A 237 1.27 -7.02 -1.94
C LEU A 237 1.62 -8.19 -1.03
N LYS A 238 0.62 -8.87 -0.49
CA LYS A 238 0.78 -10.02 0.39
C LYS A 238 0.25 -11.29 -0.26
N CYS A 239 1.07 -12.33 -0.31
CA CYS A 239 0.68 -13.70 -0.63
C CYS A 239 0.07 -14.37 0.61
N GLU A 240 -1.07 -15.04 0.46
CA GLU A 240 -1.69 -15.82 1.54
C GLU A 240 -1.25 -17.29 1.56
N ASP A 241 -0.49 -17.75 0.57
CA ASP A 241 -0.09 -19.15 0.38
C ASP A 241 1.42 -19.39 0.60
N ALA A 242 2.12 -18.43 1.20
CA ALA A 242 3.58 -18.44 1.37
C ALA A 242 4.14 -19.56 2.28
N GLY A 243 3.32 -20.49 2.77
CA GLY A 243 3.75 -21.60 3.62
C GLY A 243 3.02 -22.93 3.36
N GLY A 244 2.26 -23.03 2.27
CA GLY A 244 1.29 -24.10 2.05
C GLY A 244 1.75 -25.29 1.21
N GLY A 245 2.87 -25.22 0.49
CA GLY A 245 3.27 -26.36 -0.33
C GLY A 245 4.55 -26.21 -1.15
N ASP A 246 4.96 -27.34 -1.70
CA ASP A 246 6.16 -27.67 -2.48
C ASP A 246 6.21 -26.95 -3.84
N VAL A 247 5.97 -25.64 -3.87
CA VAL A 247 6.09 -24.81 -5.07
C VAL A 247 7.46 -24.15 -5.05
N PRO A 248 8.48 -24.74 -5.69
CA PRO A 248 9.75 -24.07 -5.85
C PRO A 248 9.52 -22.82 -6.72
N HIS A 249 9.83 -21.65 -6.14
CA HIS A 249 9.82 -20.32 -6.77
C HIS A 249 8.42 -19.72 -7.04
N MET A 250 7.99 -18.82 -6.16
CA MET A 250 6.82 -17.96 -6.37
C MET A 250 7.25 -16.55 -6.77
N SER A 251 8.09 -16.47 -7.82
CA SER A 251 8.60 -15.20 -8.35
C SER A 251 7.53 -14.44 -9.14
N LEU A 252 7.30 -13.17 -8.79
CA LEU A 252 6.37 -12.28 -9.46
C LEU A 252 7.01 -10.90 -9.68
N THR A 253 6.80 -10.34 -10.87
CA THR A 253 7.28 -8.99 -11.23
C THR A 253 6.09 -8.05 -11.38
N PHE A 254 6.04 -6.98 -10.61
CA PHE A 254 4.88 -6.08 -10.61
C PHE A 254 5.25 -4.59 -10.53
N LYS A 255 4.31 -3.75 -10.96
CA LYS A 255 4.32 -2.29 -10.80
C LYS A 255 3.14 -1.87 -9.94
N VAL A 256 3.27 -0.74 -9.27
CA VAL A 256 2.23 -0.16 -8.41
C VAL A 256 1.93 1.26 -8.84
N SER A 257 0.65 1.60 -8.98
CA SER A 257 0.18 2.97 -9.24
C SER A 257 -0.91 3.35 -8.23
N VAL A 258 -1.02 4.64 -7.97
CA VAL A 258 -1.91 5.21 -6.95
C VAL A 258 -2.52 6.48 -7.53
N GLY A 259 -3.85 6.54 -7.57
CA GLY A 259 -4.60 7.65 -8.13
C GLY A 259 -4.24 7.92 -9.59
N ARG A 260 -3.72 9.12 -9.85
CA ARG A 260 -3.30 9.59 -11.17
C ARG A 260 -1.79 9.52 -11.37
N GLN A 261 -1.02 9.11 -10.35
CA GLN A 261 0.43 9.01 -10.46
C GLN A 261 0.85 7.91 -11.44
N PRO A 262 1.98 8.12 -12.15
CA PRO A 262 2.54 7.08 -13.00
C PRO A 262 2.90 5.83 -12.18
N PRO A 263 2.80 4.62 -12.78
CA PRO A 263 3.23 3.40 -12.12
C PRO A 263 4.71 3.43 -11.75
N ARG A 264 5.02 3.01 -10.51
CA ARG A 264 6.37 2.81 -9.99
C ARG A 264 6.74 1.32 -10.02
N GLY A 265 8.03 1.00 -10.17
CA GLY A 265 8.53 -0.35 -10.43
C GLY A 265 9.07 -0.51 -11.87
N PRO A 266 9.32 -1.75 -12.34
CA PRO A 266 8.89 -3.02 -11.77
C PRO A 266 9.72 -3.47 -10.56
N VAL A 267 9.10 -4.27 -9.68
CA VAL A 267 9.75 -4.98 -8.58
C VAL A 267 9.55 -6.47 -8.78
N ARG A 268 10.66 -7.22 -8.74
CA ARG A 268 10.64 -8.69 -8.76
C ARG A 268 10.78 -9.19 -7.31
N HIS A 269 9.89 -10.09 -6.91
CA HIS A 269 9.86 -10.64 -5.55
C HIS A 269 9.54 -12.14 -5.59
N ASP A 270 10.20 -12.94 -4.76
CA ASP A 270 9.89 -14.36 -4.58
C ASP A 270 9.06 -14.57 -3.30
N PHE A 271 7.77 -14.84 -3.48
CA PHE A 271 6.82 -15.03 -2.38
C PHE A 271 7.01 -16.34 -1.62
N ALA A 272 7.88 -17.24 -2.10
CA ALA A 272 8.28 -18.42 -1.34
C ALA A 272 9.30 -18.09 -0.24
N GLN A 273 10.05 -16.99 -0.37
CA GLN A 273 10.98 -16.51 0.64
C GLN A 273 10.29 -15.59 1.65
N GLU A 274 9.50 -14.64 1.16
CA GLU A 274 8.78 -13.68 2.00
C GLU A 274 7.34 -13.47 1.50
N SER A 275 6.37 -13.59 2.39
CA SER A 275 4.95 -13.47 2.03
C SER A 275 4.50 -12.06 1.63
N VAL A 276 5.33 -11.03 1.85
CA VAL A 276 4.96 -9.62 1.61
C VAL A 276 6.03 -8.96 0.75
N ALA A 277 5.59 -8.21 -0.26
CA ALA A 277 6.44 -7.41 -1.13
C ALA A 277 5.94 -5.97 -1.21
N GLY A 278 6.84 -5.04 -1.47
CA GLY A 278 6.53 -3.63 -1.70
C GLY A 278 7.56 -2.96 -2.61
N LEU A 279 7.36 -1.68 -2.88
CA LEU A 279 8.38 -0.90 -3.57
C LEU A 279 9.62 -0.65 -2.68
N PRO A 280 10.80 -0.40 -3.26
CA PRO A 280 11.99 -0.03 -2.49
C PRO A 280 11.79 1.30 -1.75
N GLU A 281 12.56 1.51 -0.65
CA GLU A 281 12.43 2.63 0.29
C GLU A 281 12.29 4.01 -0.38
N GLY A 282 13.10 4.29 -1.40
CA GLY A 282 13.11 5.57 -2.12
C GLY A 282 11.90 5.82 -3.02
N GLN A 283 11.09 4.80 -3.31
CA GLN A 283 9.95 4.88 -4.22
C GLN A 283 8.63 4.47 -3.59
N ARG A 284 8.64 3.96 -2.35
CA ARG A 284 7.45 3.36 -1.73
C ARG A 284 6.44 4.34 -1.16
N HIS A 285 6.79 5.60 -0.97
CA HIS A 285 5.91 6.56 -0.31
C HIS A 285 5.07 7.36 -1.32
N TRP A 286 3.76 7.37 -1.15
CA TRP A 286 2.81 8.22 -1.87
C TRP A 286 2.13 9.17 -0.89
N ASP A 287 1.74 10.35 -1.38
CA ASP A 287 0.74 11.17 -0.71
C ASP A 287 -0.65 10.74 -1.17
N PHE A 288 -1.33 9.92 -0.38
CA PHE A 288 -2.67 9.44 -0.71
C PHE A 288 -3.71 10.56 -0.68
N ALA A 289 -3.50 11.63 0.10
CA ALA A 289 -4.48 12.71 0.21
C ALA A 289 -4.54 13.53 -1.09
N GLU A 290 -3.42 13.70 -1.77
CA GLU A 290 -3.35 14.36 -3.09
C GLU A 290 -3.99 13.51 -4.19
N GLU A 291 -3.97 12.18 -4.05
CA GLU A 291 -4.44 11.23 -5.05
C GLU A 291 -5.90 10.79 -4.88
N VAL A 292 -6.60 11.29 -3.85
CA VAL A 292 -8.03 11.03 -3.66
C VAL A 292 -8.85 11.75 -4.74
N ASP A 293 -9.69 10.99 -5.43
CA ASP A 293 -10.75 11.56 -6.27
C ASP A 293 -11.78 12.24 -5.35
N ARG A 294 -11.76 13.57 -5.32
CA ARG A 294 -12.64 14.38 -4.46
C ARG A 294 -14.12 14.26 -4.82
N ALA A 295 -14.45 14.01 -6.08
CA ALA A 295 -15.84 13.85 -6.50
C ALA A 295 -16.42 12.53 -5.97
N ARG A 296 -15.61 11.46 -5.99
CA ARG A 296 -16.03 10.12 -5.54
C ARG A 296 -15.71 9.83 -4.08
N GLN A 297 -14.87 10.65 -3.45
CA GLN A 297 -14.29 10.40 -2.13
C GLN A 297 -13.58 9.05 -2.04
N THR A 298 -12.81 8.71 -3.07
CA THR A 298 -12.11 7.42 -3.17
C THR A 298 -10.69 7.54 -3.68
N LEU A 299 -9.80 6.69 -3.21
CA LEU A 299 -8.47 6.46 -3.74
C LEU A 299 -8.47 5.17 -4.58
N THR A 300 -7.89 5.21 -5.77
CA THR A 300 -7.67 4.00 -6.59
C THR A 300 -6.23 3.54 -6.46
N VAL A 301 -6.02 2.27 -6.14
CA VAL A 301 -4.70 1.63 -6.10
C VAL A 301 -4.70 0.53 -7.15
N GLU A 302 -3.67 0.49 -7.99
CA GLU A 302 -3.57 -0.48 -9.06
C GLU A 302 -2.21 -1.19 -9.05
N ILE A 303 -2.26 -2.52 -9.19
CA ILE A 303 -1.09 -3.37 -9.40
C ILE A 303 -1.15 -3.96 -10.79
N GLU A 304 -0.07 -3.80 -11.55
CA GLU A 304 0.12 -4.47 -12.84
C GLU A 304 1.21 -5.53 -12.69
N VAL A 305 0.84 -6.77 -12.97
CA VAL A 305 1.73 -7.93 -12.94
C VAL A 305 2.22 -8.21 -14.36
N GLY A 306 3.54 -8.19 -14.52
CA GLY A 306 4.21 -8.60 -15.75
C GLY A 306 4.38 -10.11 -15.80
N GLY A 307 4.34 -10.67 -17.01
CA GLY A 307 4.77 -12.05 -17.23
C GLY A 307 6.25 -12.22 -16.89
N PRO A 308 6.69 -13.46 -16.57
CA PRO A 308 8.10 -13.77 -16.35
C PRO A 308 8.95 -13.49 -17.59
#